data_AF-A0A5B1BSK1-F1
#
_entry.id   AF-A0A5B1BSK1-F1
#
_cell.length_a   1.000
_cell.length_b   1.000
_cell.length_c   1.000
_cell.angle_alpha   90.00
_cell.angle_beta   90.00
_cell.angle_gamma   90.00
#
_symmetry.space_group_name_H-M   'P 1'
#
loop_
_entity.id
_entity.type
_entity.pdbx_description
1 polymer ?
#
loop_
_entity_poly.entity_id
_entity_poly.type
_entity_poly.pdbx_seq_one_letter_code
_entity_poly.pdbx_strand_id
1 'polypeptide(L)'
;MNEQAAKLTRWLLAGNGALKNVAQLLTEAFGPVGAIAAAIDASTITAYPVEPGAEPQGQGWTPAAQGWTHPLHSQLLPRSSSAAYHVVAGITSRNEVLVVNLAAADYIGIEGNNPVLLMRSWLMQTLAKTPTASVAVTDSALAVPGAERLIMIDDLATAPAGTSLIFSTRHTSAPVPGQPQPITVSSQAAGAANVVLCNEAVAGIYLTDRYWPIWRRMEVADQQWQHLKTVLALPPADSAAATSQVLDEPQEKHPVVTAAQPDGNGTRVHLLEQRPDPVAAPQQLEHESTPTLPDETALTSTDSASPSPGQTPRPAAEPHHPTAPTSANDTSLGDVPIPADAPAPAPTRLLCAGNQEPPVPSTPPLLTPDIPAPFTTSTDSLGDDSSDNTPLLPGRSAEEPTEPGLYVLGTVYALGLDPDTKDLIKHSAVTRQGVRKPVKALMALATSNGVTPTEWEEKILQVTPQNRRQLRTQIRKMMGGTDPIRNDARGLLVADMFCDWKEFNRLIGHTPETATTEALTAAVQLIRGAPFEDVPDEDYSWRSVQLLKDELIDRCSTAATELAQRQQAAGAHEAAYQTARLGLRVYAQREDLWLVAANSVTDTNRKALIWDLKHAIPVPTHPELRQLLAASRAS
;
A
#
# COMPACT_ATOMS: atom_id res chain seq x y z
N MET A 1 10.04 -2.27 -14.34
CA MET A 1 9.74 -2.49 -12.91
C MET A 1 8.70 -3.58 -12.84
N ASN A 2 8.89 -4.63 -12.03
CA ASN A 2 7.79 -5.57 -11.80
C ASN A 2 6.70 -4.85 -11.00
N GLU A 3 5.55 -4.66 -11.64
CA GLU A 3 4.37 -3.99 -11.12
C GLU A 3 3.88 -4.60 -9.79
N GLN A 4 4.10 -5.90 -9.59
CA GLN A 4 3.80 -6.63 -8.36
C GLN A 4 4.60 -6.09 -7.16
N ALA A 5 5.91 -5.86 -7.32
CA ALA A 5 6.75 -5.27 -6.28
C ALA A 5 6.30 -3.84 -5.95
N ALA A 6 5.96 -3.04 -6.97
CA ALA A 6 5.46 -1.66 -6.76
C ALA A 6 4.12 -1.62 -6.03
N LYS A 7 3.21 -2.55 -6.32
CA LYS A 7 1.94 -2.72 -5.60
C LYS A 7 2.17 -3.16 -4.15
N LEU A 8 3.09 -4.11 -3.93
CA LEU A 8 3.49 -4.56 -2.60
C LEU A 8 4.12 -3.42 -1.77
N THR A 9 5.03 -2.63 -2.35
CA THR A 9 5.60 -1.43 -1.69
C THR A 9 4.50 -0.44 -1.30
N ARG A 10 3.52 -0.18 -2.18
CA ARG A 10 2.38 0.70 -1.85
C ARG A 10 1.53 0.15 -0.71
N TRP A 11 1.23 -1.15 -0.73
CA TRP A 11 0.44 -1.82 0.32
C TRP A 11 1.17 -1.84 1.68
N LEU A 12 2.48 -2.01 1.69
CA LEU A 12 3.30 -1.89 2.90
C LEU A 12 3.27 -0.46 3.47
N LEU A 13 3.33 0.56 2.60
CA LEU A 13 3.52 1.97 3.00
C LEU A 13 2.24 2.83 3.08
N ALA A 14 1.09 2.36 2.58
CA ALA A 14 -0.21 3.03 2.71
C ALA A 14 -0.52 3.46 4.15
N GLY A 15 -1.48 4.36 4.40
CA GLY A 15 -1.81 4.88 5.74
C GLY A 15 -1.85 3.78 6.82
N ASN A 16 -2.75 2.81 6.63
CA ASN A 16 -2.85 1.58 7.43
C ASN A 16 -2.06 0.39 6.87
N GLY A 17 -1.09 0.66 6.00
CA GLY A 17 -0.30 -0.33 5.28
C GLY A 17 0.42 -1.33 6.17
N ALA A 18 0.60 -2.54 5.64
CA ALA A 18 0.94 -3.71 6.43
C ALA A 18 2.40 -3.77 6.92
N LEU A 19 3.26 -2.78 6.63
CA LEU A 19 4.63 -2.74 7.15
C LEU A 19 4.66 -2.84 8.69
N LYS A 20 3.71 -2.19 9.37
CA LYS A 20 3.53 -2.27 10.83
C LYS A 20 3.20 -3.69 11.31
N ASN A 21 2.36 -4.41 10.56
CA ASN A 21 1.96 -5.78 10.88
C ASN A 21 3.09 -6.79 10.58
N VAL A 22 3.87 -6.57 9.52
CA VAL A 22 5.07 -7.36 9.21
C VAL A 22 6.17 -7.12 10.25
N ALA A 23 6.40 -5.88 10.66
CA ALA A 23 7.35 -5.56 11.73
C ALA A 23 6.95 -6.21 13.06
N GLN A 24 5.66 -6.24 13.37
CA GLN A 24 5.13 -6.94 14.54
C GLN A 24 5.34 -8.46 14.45
N LEU A 25 5.06 -9.08 13.29
CA LEU A 25 5.34 -10.50 13.06
C LEU A 25 6.83 -10.85 13.31
N LEU A 26 7.74 -10.01 12.77
CA LEU A 26 9.18 -10.19 12.97
C LEU A 26 9.60 -9.98 14.42
N THR A 27 8.97 -9.02 15.11
CA THR A 27 9.23 -8.72 16.53
C THR A 27 8.72 -9.82 17.46
N GLU A 28 7.56 -10.41 17.17
CA GLU A 28 7.02 -11.55 17.93
C GLU A 28 7.83 -12.83 17.68
N ALA A 29 8.29 -13.06 16.44
CA ALA A 29 9.05 -14.25 16.07
C ALA A 29 10.51 -14.22 16.57
N PHE A 30 11.21 -13.08 16.47
CA PHE A 30 12.65 -12.99 16.73
C PHE A 30 13.02 -12.00 17.85
N GLY A 31 12.07 -11.22 18.37
CA GLY A 31 12.35 -10.07 19.23
C GLY A 31 12.63 -8.78 18.45
N PRO A 32 12.63 -7.61 19.11
CA PRO A 32 12.63 -6.29 18.45
C PRO A 32 13.88 -5.99 17.62
N VAL A 33 14.99 -6.67 17.90
CA VAL A 33 16.26 -6.56 17.16
C VAL A 33 16.71 -7.90 16.56
N GLY A 34 15.92 -8.97 16.68
CA GLY A 34 16.37 -10.31 16.29
C GLY A 34 16.36 -10.56 14.78
N ALA A 35 15.53 -9.84 14.02
CA ALA A 35 15.55 -9.85 12.56
C ALA A 35 16.11 -8.52 12.01
N ILE A 36 17.17 -8.60 11.19
CA ILE A 36 17.82 -7.42 10.61
C ILE A 36 17.17 -6.98 9.29
N ALA A 37 16.61 -7.93 8.55
CA ALA A 37 15.91 -7.66 7.31
C ALA A 37 14.83 -8.70 7.03
N ALA A 38 13.92 -8.36 6.13
CA ALA A 38 13.02 -9.32 5.48
C ALA A 38 12.88 -9.00 3.99
N ALA A 39 13.01 -10.01 3.14
CA ALA A 39 12.63 -9.92 1.73
C ALA A 39 11.17 -10.38 1.58
N ILE A 40 10.33 -9.56 0.97
CA ILE A 40 8.90 -9.80 0.84
C ILE A 40 8.55 -9.90 -0.64
N ASP A 41 8.05 -11.05 -1.09
CA ASP A 41 7.39 -11.21 -2.39
C ASP A 41 5.86 -11.18 -2.20
N ALA A 42 5.05 -11.48 -3.21
CA ALA A 42 3.59 -11.42 -3.02
C ALA A 42 3.01 -12.58 -2.18
N SER A 43 3.77 -13.66 -2.02
CA SER A 43 3.40 -14.92 -1.39
C SER A 43 4.17 -15.24 -0.12
N THR A 44 5.38 -14.71 0.07
CA THR A 44 6.22 -15.01 1.24
C THR A 44 6.86 -13.77 1.86
N ILE A 45 7.08 -13.85 3.17
CA ILE A 45 8.01 -13.04 3.94
C ILE A 45 9.20 -13.96 4.25
N THR A 46 10.37 -13.66 3.70
CA THR A 46 11.63 -14.32 4.08
C THR A 46 12.33 -13.44 5.12
N ALA A 47 12.27 -13.83 6.39
CA ALA A 47 12.96 -13.17 7.49
C ALA A 47 14.44 -13.59 7.56
N TYR A 48 15.29 -12.62 7.86
CA TYR A 48 16.73 -12.80 8.02
C TYR A 48 17.13 -12.40 9.45
N PRO A 49 17.36 -13.38 10.35
CA PRO A 49 17.78 -13.10 11.71
C PRO A 49 19.21 -12.54 11.76
N VAL A 50 19.49 -11.71 12.76
CA VAL A 50 20.85 -11.19 13.07
C VAL A 50 21.80 -12.36 13.36
N GLU A 51 21.34 -13.32 14.16
CA GLU A 51 22.03 -14.59 14.39
C GLU A 51 21.48 -15.64 13.42
N PRO A 52 22.27 -16.15 12.45
CA PRO A 52 21.75 -17.06 11.42
C PRO A 52 21.12 -18.37 11.94
N GLY A 53 21.43 -18.77 13.18
CA GLY A 53 20.87 -19.93 13.85
C GLY A 53 19.65 -19.67 14.74
N ALA A 54 19.16 -18.42 14.84
CA ALA A 54 17.97 -18.13 15.63
C ALA A 54 16.70 -18.72 15.00
N GLU A 55 15.97 -19.51 15.79
CA GLU A 55 14.67 -20.08 15.39
C GLU A 55 13.52 -19.10 15.73
N PRO A 56 12.55 -18.92 14.83
CA PRO A 56 11.40 -18.06 15.08
C PRO A 56 10.44 -18.69 16.10
N GLN A 57 9.89 -17.85 16.97
CA GLN A 57 8.74 -18.18 17.80
C GLN A 57 7.44 -18.06 16.98
N GLY A 58 6.44 -18.88 17.30
CA GLY A 58 5.14 -18.91 16.62
C GLY A 58 5.01 -19.99 15.54
N GLN A 59 3.83 -20.05 14.92
CA GLN A 59 3.52 -21.03 13.86
C GLN A 59 3.68 -20.41 12.46
N GLY A 60 3.66 -21.23 11.41
CA GLY A 60 3.68 -20.78 10.01
C GLY A 60 5.07 -20.50 9.42
N TRP A 61 6.12 -20.49 10.24
CA TRP A 61 7.50 -20.39 9.77
C TRP A 61 8.04 -21.71 9.24
N THR A 62 8.86 -21.63 8.19
CA THR A 62 9.55 -22.75 7.55
C THR A 62 11.01 -22.40 7.29
N PRO A 63 11.97 -23.33 7.45
CA PRO A 63 13.39 -23.03 7.23
C PRO A 63 13.70 -22.85 5.75
N ALA A 64 14.52 -21.85 5.44
CA ALA A 64 14.99 -21.51 4.11
C ALA A 64 16.52 -21.35 4.09
N ALA A 65 17.15 -21.37 2.91
CA ALA A 65 18.60 -21.48 2.76
C ALA A 65 19.45 -20.40 3.47
N GLN A 66 18.87 -19.26 3.84
CA GLN A 66 19.54 -18.17 4.57
C GLN A 66 18.64 -17.55 5.67
N GLY A 67 17.55 -18.20 6.08
CA GLY A 67 16.59 -17.59 7.01
C GLY A 67 15.30 -18.38 7.10
N TRP A 68 14.19 -17.70 7.34
CA TRP A 68 12.89 -18.34 7.59
C TRP A 68 11.81 -17.75 6.71
N THR A 69 10.99 -18.60 6.09
CA THR A 69 9.87 -18.21 5.24
C THR A 69 8.54 -18.35 5.98
N HIS A 70 7.72 -17.30 5.92
CA HIS A 70 6.34 -17.27 6.39
C HIS A 70 5.41 -16.89 5.23
N PRO A 71 4.20 -17.46 5.10
CA PRO A 71 3.24 -17.05 4.09
C PRO A 71 2.81 -15.58 4.26
N LEU A 72 2.79 -14.81 3.17
CA LEU A 72 2.24 -13.46 3.15
C LEU A 72 0.72 -13.53 2.95
N HIS A 73 -0.03 -13.46 4.05
CA HIS A 73 -1.49 -13.35 4.05
C HIS A 73 -1.94 -12.53 5.26
N SER A 74 -2.75 -11.48 5.05
CA SER A 74 -3.28 -10.57 6.08
C SER A 74 -3.80 -11.23 7.35
N GLN A 75 -4.55 -12.34 7.22
CA GLN A 75 -5.16 -13.05 8.34
C GLN A 75 -4.11 -13.67 9.28
N LEU A 76 -2.89 -13.88 8.80
CA LEU A 76 -1.75 -14.43 9.53
C LEU A 76 -0.79 -13.33 10.01
N LEU A 77 -1.05 -12.06 9.73
CA LEU A 77 -0.22 -10.95 10.18
C LEU A 77 -0.82 -10.31 11.46
N PRO A 78 -0.06 -10.24 12.58
CA PRO A 78 -0.52 -9.56 13.79
C PRO A 78 -0.73 -8.07 13.52
N ARG A 79 -1.76 -7.48 14.13
CA ARG A 79 -2.07 -6.05 13.98
C ARG A 79 -1.14 -5.22 14.86
N SER A 80 -0.62 -4.13 14.30
CA SER A 80 0.17 -3.15 15.07
C SER A 80 -0.17 -1.70 14.67
N SER A 81 0.15 -0.77 15.57
CA SER A 81 0.17 0.68 15.32
C SER A 81 1.57 1.20 14.96
N SER A 82 2.61 0.38 15.08
CA SER A 82 4.01 0.75 14.92
C SER A 82 4.78 -0.24 14.05
N ALA A 83 5.66 0.28 13.19
CA ALA A 83 6.62 -0.51 12.42
C ALA A 83 7.97 -0.71 13.13
N ALA A 84 8.12 -0.26 14.38
CA ALA A 84 9.31 -0.50 15.19
C ALA A 84 10.64 -0.28 14.42
N TYR A 85 10.78 0.89 13.79
CA TYR A 85 11.95 1.29 12.98
C TYR A 85 12.25 0.41 11.75
N HIS A 86 11.31 -0.42 11.31
CA HIS A 86 11.40 -1.10 10.02
C HIS A 86 11.09 -0.13 8.88
N VAL A 87 11.92 -0.12 7.84
CA VAL A 87 11.78 0.70 6.64
C VAL A 87 11.89 -0.14 5.37
N VAL A 88 11.12 0.20 4.34
CA VAL A 88 11.31 -0.32 2.99
C VAL A 88 12.56 0.35 2.39
N ALA A 89 13.60 -0.46 2.18
CA ALA A 89 14.87 -0.01 1.61
C ALA A 89 14.83 0.06 0.07
N GLY A 90 14.14 -0.88 -0.58
CA GLY A 90 14.01 -0.91 -2.03
C GLY A 90 13.50 -2.24 -2.58
N ILE A 91 13.71 -2.45 -3.88
CA ILE A 91 13.34 -3.68 -4.60
C ILE A 91 14.62 -4.41 -5.01
N THR A 92 14.73 -5.69 -4.63
CA THR A 92 15.88 -6.56 -4.92
C THR A 92 15.95 -6.96 -6.40
N SER A 93 17.07 -7.53 -6.83
CA SER A 93 17.20 -8.13 -8.16
C SER A 93 16.22 -9.27 -8.44
N ARG A 94 15.60 -9.85 -7.41
CA ARG A 94 14.60 -10.92 -7.53
C ARG A 94 13.16 -10.38 -7.60
N ASN A 95 12.99 -9.05 -7.60
CA ASN A 95 11.72 -8.34 -7.44
C ASN A 95 11.03 -8.54 -6.07
N GLU A 96 11.78 -8.90 -5.02
CA GLU A 96 11.28 -8.83 -3.64
C GLU A 96 11.38 -7.38 -3.16
N VAL A 97 10.48 -6.96 -2.26
CA VAL A 97 10.62 -5.71 -1.51
C VAL A 97 11.47 -5.99 -0.28
N LEU A 98 12.62 -5.33 -0.15
CA LEU A 98 13.47 -5.44 1.03
C LEU A 98 13.01 -4.48 2.11
N VAL A 99 12.67 -5.02 3.27
CA VAL A 99 12.47 -4.30 4.53
C VAL A 99 13.71 -4.48 5.40
N VAL A 100 14.19 -3.40 6.01
CA VAL A 100 15.35 -3.37 6.92
C VAL A 100 14.89 -2.88 8.28
N ASN A 101 15.29 -3.58 9.34
CA ASN A 101 15.07 -3.15 10.71
C ASN A 101 16.25 -2.26 11.16
N LEU A 102 16.03 -0.94 11.24
CA LEU A 102 17.10 -0.02 11.62
C LEU A 102 17.57 -0.26 13.07
N ALA A 103 16.68 -0.72 13.96
CA ALA A 103 17.04 -1.02 15.35
C ALA A 103 17.96 -2.25 15.49
N ALA A 104 17.81 -3.24 14.61
CA ALA A 104 18.71 -4.39 14.53
C ALA A 104 20.03 -4.08 13.83
N ALA A 105 20.04 -3.10 12.91
CA ALA A 105 21.27 -2.64 12.28
C ALA A 105 22.13 -1.76 13.20
N ASP A 106 21.50 -1.06 14.16
CA ASP A 106 22.09 -0.10 15.14
C ASP A 106 22.82 1.08 14.49
N TYR A 107 23.89 0.82 13.74
CA TYR A 107 24.61 1.78 12.92
C TYR A 107 24.64 1.34 11.45
N ILE A 108 24.16 2.20 10.55
CA ILE A 108 24.17 1.96 9.09
C ILE A 108 24.71 3.17 8.32
N GLY A 109 25.74 2.93 7.50
CA GLY A 109 26.31 3.94 6.60
C GLY A 109 25.67 3.88 5.21
N ILE A 110 25.49 5.03 4.56
CA ILE A 110 24.95 5.16 3.21
C ILE A 110 25.94 5.95 2.35
N GLU A 111 26.74 5.26 1.55
CA GLU A 111 27.72 5.89 0.65
C GLU A 111 27.12 6.13 -0.75
N GLY A 112 27.45 7.25 -1.38
CA GLY A 112 27.08 7.54 -2.77
C GLY A 112 26.99 9.03 -3.06
N ASN A 113 26.64 9.38 -4.30
CA ASN A 113 26.67 10.78 -4.77
C ASN A 113 25.66 11.70 -4.06
N ASN A 114 24.54 11.16 -3.57
CA ASN A 114 23.54 11.93 -2.81
C ASN A 114 22.75 11.01 -1.85
N PRO A 115 23.31 10.66 -0.68
CA PRO A 115 22.65 9.78 0.29
C PRO A 115 21.41 10.43 0.93
N VAL A 116 21.34 11.76 0.94
CA VAL A 116 20.23 12.56 1.52
C VAL A 116 18.88 12.15 0.92
N LEU A 117 18.81 11.82 -0.37
CA LEU A 117 17.56 11.44 -1.02
C LEU A 117 16.96 10.14 -0.46
N LEU A 118 17.82 9.17 -0.11
CA LEU A 118 17.44 7.91 0.52
C LEU A 118 17.15 8.13 2.02
N MET A 119 17.98 8.92 2.70
CA MET A 119 17.79 9.26 4.12
C MET A 119 16.42 9.94 4.35
N ARG A 120 16.00 10.86 3.47
CA ARG A 120 14.65 11.46 3.52
C ARG A 120 13.54 10.41 3.41
N SER A 121 13.70 9.40 2.54
CA SER A 121 12.73 8.32 2.40
C SER A 121 12.56 7.55 3.72
N TRP A 122 13.67 7.13 4.32
CA TRP A 122 13.67 6.38 5.57
C TRP A 122 13.21 7.22 6.78
N LEU A 123 13.54 8.52 6.78
CA LEU A 123 13.08 9.50 7.76
C LEU A 123 11.55 9.63 7.72
N MET A 124 10.95 9.85 6.54
CA MET A 124 9.50 9.91 6.38
C MET A 124 8.82 8.61 6.81
N GLN A 125 9.36 7.46 6.39
CA GLN A 125 8.83 6.15 6.78
C GLN A 125 8.86 5.97 8.30
N THR A 126 9.97 6.32 8.96
CA THR A 126 10.10 6.20 10.42
C THR A 126 9.10 7.10 11.14
N LEU A 127 9.04 8.39 10.79
CA LEU A 127 8.13 9.35 11.44
C LEU A 127 6.66 8.98 11.25
N ALA A 128 6.29 8.50 10.06
CA ALA A 128 4.92 8.13 9.71
C ALA A 128 4.49 6.73 10.21
N LYS A 129 5.44 5.81 10.45
CA LYS A 129 5.14 4.41 10.81
C LYS A 129 5.58 3.99 12.21
N THR A 130 6.39 4.77 12.91
CA THR A 130 6.78 4.51 14.30
C THR A 130 6.35 5.73 15.13
N PRO A 131 5.11 5.78 15.67
CA PRO A 131 4.58 6.97 16.34
C PRO A 131 5.39 7.45 17.55
N THR A 132 6.12 6.54 18.20
CA THR A 132 6.98 6.81 19.36
C THR A 132 8.38 7.30 18.99
N ALA A 133 8.77 7.31 17.71
CA ALA A 133 10.10 7.72 17.31
C ALA A 133 10.31 9.23 17.54
N SER A 134 11.36 9.57 18.28
CA SER A 134 11.96 10.91 18.34
C SER A 134 13.24 10.89 17.52
N VAL A 135 13.33 11.74 16.50
CA VAL A 135 14.40 11.68 15.49
C VAL A 135 15.21 12.97 15.49
N ALA A 136 16.53 12.87 15.44
CA ALA A 136 17.42 14.01 15.27
C ALA A 136 18.12 14.01 13.90
N VAL A 137 18.41 15.19 13.36
CA VAL A 137 19.10 15.39 12.07
C VAL A 137 20.23 16.41 12.19
N THR A 138 21.38 16.14 11.55
CA THR A 138 22.53 17.07 11.56
C THR A 138 22.54 18.07 10.40
N ASP A 139 21.49 18.08 9.57
CA ASP A 139 21.45 18.79 8.30
C ASP A 139 20.09 19.45 8.01
N SER A 140 20.13 20.70 7.55
CA SER A 140 18.96 21.43 7.07
C SER A 140 18.30 20.80 5.84
N ALA A 141 19.03 20.01 5.05
CA ALA A 141 18.52 19.22 3.94
C ALA A 141 17.62 18.06 4.39
N LEU A 142 17.71 17.66 5.67
CA LEU A 142 16.89 16.64 6.33
C LEU A 142 15.91 17.21 7.37
N ALA A 143 16.12 18.44 7.85
CA ALA A 143 15.21 19.09 8.80
C ALA A 143 13.89 19.56 8.16
N VAL A 144 12.78 19.41 8.89
CA VAL A 144 11.47 20.00 8.54
C VAL A 144 11.10 21.00 9.65
N PRO A 145 10.99 22.31 9.36
CA PRO A 145 10.60 23.31 10.36
C PRO A 145 9.24 22.99 10.99
N GLY A 146 9.11 23.19 12.30
CA GLY A 146 7.85 22.98 13.04
C GLY A 146 7.50 21.52 13.36
N ALA A 147 8.29 20.54 12.92
CA ALA A 147 8.03 19.13 13.19
C ALA A 147 8.48 18.73 14.62
N GLU A 148 7.54 18.64 15.57
CA GLU A 148 7.80 18.35 17.00
C GLU A 148 8.69 17.11 17.26
N ARG A 149 8.57 16.09 16.41
CA ARG A 149 9.29 14.80 16.53
C ARG A 149 10.59 14.72 15.71
N LEU A 150 10.98 15.82 15.05
CA LEU A 150 12.17 15.92 14.21
C LEU A 150 13.01 17.14 14.59
N ILE A 151 14.07 16.91 15.34
CA ILE A 151 14.91 17.97 15.92
C ILE A 151 16.18 18.13 15.10
N MET A 152 16.54 19.38 14.76
CA MET A 152 17.86 19.67 14.18
C MET A 152 18.89 19.83 15.29
N ILE A 153 20.02 19.14 15.18
CA ILE A 153 21.14 19.16 16.14
C ILE A 153 22.45 19.51 15.42
N ASP A 154 23.34 20.24 16.11
CA ASP A 154 24.64 20.61 15.55
C ASP A 154 25.72 19.54 15.72
N ASP A 155 25.56 18.63 16.69
CA ASP A 155 26.51 17.56 17.01
C ASP A 155 25.78 16.35 17.59
N LEU A 156 26.28 15.12 17.35
CA LEU A 156 25.63 13.90 17.83
C LEU A 156 25.65 13.80 19.36
N ALA A 157 26.68 14.35 20.02
CA ALA A 157 26.75 14.39 21.47
C ALA A 157 25.72 15.34 22.12
N THR A 158 25.07 16.21 21.34
CA THR A 158 24.01 17.11 21.82
C THR A 158 22.60 16.58 21.57
N ALA A 159 22.45 15.34 21.07
CA ALA A 159 21.17 14.69 20.89
C ALA A 159 20.37 14.64 22.22
N PRO A 160 19.12 15.14 22.26
CA PRO A 160 18.31 15.14 23.48
C PRO A 160 18.10 13.74 24.06
N ALA A 161 18.02 13.64 25.39
CA ALA A 161 17.65 12.40 26.07
C ALA A 161 16.27 11.91 25.57
N GLY A 162 16.20 10.64 25.15
CA GLY A 162 15.01 10.08 24.50
C GLY A 162 14.99 10.19 22.96
N THR A 163 16.04 10.74 22.33
CA THR A 163 16.29 10.55 20.89
C THR A 163 16.41 9.05 20.61
N SER A 164 15.67 8.58 19.61
CA SER A 164 15.63 7.15 19.22
C SER A 164 16.45 6.84 17.97
N LEU A 165 16.60 7.82 17.08
CA LEU A 165 17.22 7.68 15.77
C LEU A 165 17.92 9.00 15.39
N ILE A 166 19.16 8.94 14.90
CA ILE A 166 19.89 10.07 14.34
C ILE A 166 20.14 9.82 12.85
N PHE A 167 19.85 10.82 12.02
CA PHE A 167 20.29 10.88 10.63
C PHE A 167 21.40 11.94 10.48
N SER A 168 22.64 11.50 10.24
CA SER A 168 23.80 12.39 10.08
C SER A 168 24.26 12.48 8.62
N THR A 169 24.48 13.69 8.12
CA THR A 169 25.16 13.92 6.82
C THR A 169 26.66 14.20 6.97
N ARG A 170 27.15 14.28 8.21
CA ARG A 170 28.56 14.53 8.54
C ARG A 170 29.31 13.22 8.78
N HIS A 171 30.64 13.28 8.71
CA HIS A 171 31.51 12.17 9.14
C HIS A 171 31.13 11.68 10.54
N THR A 172 30.76 10.41 10.64
CA THR A 172 30.55 9.69 11.91
C THR A 172 31.28 8.36 11.85
N SER A 173 31.72 7.88 13.01
CA SER A 173 32.19 6.51 13.19
C SER A 173 31.10 5.69 13.87
N ALA A 174 31.15 4.36 13.74
CA ALA A 174 30.30 3.47 14.53
C ALA A 174 30.46 3.75 16.05
N PRO A 175 29.37 3.67 16.84
CA PRO A 175 29.39 3.96 18.26
C PRO A 175 30.25 2.96 19.04
N VAL A 176 30.74 3.39 20.22
CA VAL A 176 31.53 2.52 21.09
C VAL A 176 30.63 1.45 21.70
N PRO A 177 30.94 0.14 21.56
CA PRO A 177 30.09 -0.92 22.09
C PRO A 177 29.84 -0.81 23.60
N GLY A 178 28.61 -1.09 24.02
CA GLY A 178 28.22 -1.16 25.43
C GLY A 178 27.66 0.13 26.05
N GLN A 179 27.44 1.20 25.26
CA GLN A 179 26.66 2.36 25.70
C GLN A 179 25.29 2.39 25.00
N PRO A 180 24.19 2.70 25.70
CA PRO A 180 22.90 2.94 25.06
C PRO A 180 22.96 4.25 24.27
N GLN A 181 22.95 4.13 22.94
CA GLN A 181 22.95 5.26 22.01
C GLN A 181 21.76 5.14 21.04
N PRO A 182 21.29 6.25 20.45
CA PRO A 182 20.27 6.20 19.41
C PRO A 182 20.78 5.47 18.17
N ILE A 183 19.86 4.78 17.50
CA ILE A 183 20.09 4.17 16.19
C ILE A 183 20.65 5.24 15.25
N THR A 184 21.67 4.96 14.45
CA THR A 184 22.35 5.97 13.64
C THR A 184 22.41 5.59 12.17
N VAL A 185 21.87 6.47 11.32
CA VAL A 185 21.95 6.41 9.86
C VAL A 185 22.88 7.53 9.39
N SER A 186 24.00 7.18 8.77
CA SER A 186 25.02 8.14 8.33
C SER A 186 25.13 8.21 6.82
N SER A 187 25.54 9.36 6.27
CA SER A 187 25.94 9.56 4.87
C SER A 187 27.29 8.91 4.51
N GLN A 188 27.90 8.17 5.44
CA GLN A 188 29.21 7.54 5.29
C GLN A 188 29.30 6.22 6.05
N ALA A 189 30.11 5.29 5.57
CA ALA A 189 30.27 3.96 6.18
C ALA A 189 31.56 3.80 7.01
N ALA A 190 32.15 4.89 7.50
CA ALA A 190 33.38 4.82 8.30
C ALA A 190 33.16 3.97 9.58
N GLY A 191 33.80 2.80 9.63
CA GLY A 191 33.64 1.82 10.71
C GLY A 191 32.29 1.10 10.75
N ALA A 192 31.43 1.25 9.74
CA ALA A 192 30.11 0.63 9.72
C ALA A 192 30.17 -0.89 9.48
N ALA A 193 29.45 -1.66 10.31
CA ALA A 193 29.19 -3.08 10.03
C ALA A 193 28.10 -3.27 8.95
N ASN A 194 27.20 -2.30 8.82
CA ASN A 194 26.07 -2.32 7.89
C ASN A 194 26.17 -1.14 6.92
N VAL A 195 26.08 -1.38 5.61
CA VAL A 195 26.41 -0.39 4.56
C VAL A 195 25.43 -0.44 3.39
N VAL A 196 25.00 0.72 2.93
CA VAL A 196 24.28 0.92 1.67
C VAL A 196 25.19 1.64 0.67
N LEU A 197 25.67 0.93 -0.34
CA LEU A 197 26.46 1.50 -1.44
C LEU A 197 25.53 1.93 -2.58
N CYS A 198 25.27 3.23 -2.73
CA CYS A 198 24.41 3.79 -3.77
C CYS A 198 25.19 4.17 -5.03
N ASN A 199 24.80 3.64 -6.18
CA ASN A 199 25.32 4.04 -7.48
C ASN A 199 24.15 4.36 -8.43
N GLU A 200 23.97 5.64 -8.77
CA GLU A 200 22.83 6.13 -9.56
C GLU A 200 21.48 5.61 -9.03
N ALA A 201 20.72 4.86 -9.84
CA ALA A 201 19.40 4.32 -9.50
C ALA A 201 19.44 2.96 -8.79
N VAL A 202 20.64 2.36 -8.63
CA VAL A 202 20.84 1.06 -7.96
C VAL A 202 21.58 1.23 -6.64
N ALA A 203 21.51 0.23 -5.77
CA ALA A 203 22.33 0.14 -4.58
C ALA A 203 22.74 -1.29 -4.26
N GLY A 204 23.81 -1.46 -3.50
CA GLY A 204 24.14 -2.69 -2.79
C GLY A 204 23.90 -2.49 -1.31
N ILE A 205 23.11 -3.35 -0.67
CA ILE A 205 22.90 -3.30 0.79
C ILE A 205 23.64 -4.47 1.42
N TYR A 206 24.53 -4.16 2.35
CA TYR A 206 25.25 -5.10 3.20
C TYR A 206 24.71 -4.97 4.62
N LEU A 207 24.16 -6.05 5.17
CA LEU A 207 23.77 -6.13 6.58
C LEU A 207 24.34 -7.43 7.15
N THR A 208 24.97 -7.36 8.32
CA THR A 208 25.77 -8.45 8.92
C THR A 208 26.71 -9.13 7.91
N ASP A 209 26.35 -10.33 7.48
CA ASP A 209 27.09 -11.26 6.63
C ASP A 209 26.48 -11.39 5.23
N ARG A 210 25.47 -10.58 4.91
CA ARG A 210 24.59 -10.72 3.74
C ARG A 210 24.63 -9.53 2.81
N TYR A 211 24.31 -9.78 1.55
CA TYR A 211 24.29 -8.79 0.48
C TYR A 211 23.00 -8.86 -0.33
N TRP A 212 22.34 -7.71 -0.52
CA TRP A 212 21.18 -7.54 -1.39
C TRP A 212 21.48 -6.52 -2.50
N PRO A 213 21.52 -6.93 -3.78
CA PRO A 213 21.52 -6.00 -4.89
C PRO A 213 20.12 -5.40 -5.07
N ILE A 214 20.02 -4.07 -4.93
CA ILE A 214 18.81 -3.27 -5.05
C ILE A 214 18.77 -2.61 -6.42
N TRP A 215 17.77 -2.95 -7.24
CA TRP A 215 17.60 -2.38 -8.58
C TRP A 215 16.77 -1.09 -8.60
N ARG A 216 16.00 -0.85 -7.53
CA ARG A 216 15.25 0.40 -7.31
C ARG A 216 15.23 0.71 -5.82
N ARG A 217 15.81 1.84 -5.44
CA ARG A 217 15.72 2.43 -4.10
C ARG A 217 14.60 3.46 -4.03
N MET A 218 14.07 3.71 -2.84
CA MET A 218 13.08 4.77 -2.62
C MET A 218 13.80 6.08 -2.28
N GLU A 219 13.49 7.15 -3.01
CA GLU A 219 14.14 8.45 -2.87
C GLU A 219 13.11 9.58 -2.80
N VAL A 220 13.45 10.64 -2.06
CA VAL A 220 12.68 11.89 -2.02
C VAL A 220 13.55 13.02 -2.57
N ALA A 221 13.39 13.29 -3.86
CA ALA A 221 14.09 14.38 -4.55
C ALA A 221 13.70 15.76 -3.98
N ASP A 222 14.56 16.76 -4.20
CA ASP A 222 14.48 18.05 -3.52
C ASP A 222 13.16 18.77 -3.76
N GLN A 223 12.57 18.68 -4.96
CA GLN A 223 11.28 19.31 -5.25
C GLN A 223 10.15 18.79 -4.36
N GLN A 224 10.05 17.47 -4.18
CA GLN A 224 9.05 16.84 -3.32
C GLN A 224 9.32 17.17 -1.85
N TRP A 225 10.59 17.20 -1.44
CA TRP A 225 10.97 17.54 -0.07
C TRP A 225 10.65 19.00 0.28
N GLN A 226 10.96 19.95 -0.60
CA GLN A 226 10.62 21.36 -0.39
C GLN A 226 9.10 21.57 -0.40
N HIS A 227 8.36 20.90 -1.29
CA HIS A 227 6.90 20.94 -1.27
C HIS A 227 6.33 20.44 0.07
N LEU A 228 6.86 19.33 0.62
CA LEU A 228 6.48 18.83 1.94
C LEU A 228 6.77 19.86 3.05
N LYS A 229 7.94 20.52 3.03
CA LYS A 229 8.25 21.59 3.99
C LYS A 229 7.24 22.74 3.89
N THR A 230 6.88 23.17 2.68
CA THR A 230 5.89 24.25 2.48
C THR A 230 4.51 23.85 3.02
N VAL A 231 4.05 22.63 2.75
CA VAL A 231 2.75 22.13 3.23
C VAL A 231 2.70 22.03 4.75
N LEU A 232 3.79 21.61 5.40
CA LEU A 232 3.86 21.46 6.86
C LEU A 232 4.19 22.76 7.62
N ALA A 233 4.75 23.77 6.95
CA ALA A 233 5.07 25.07 7.55
C ALA A 233 3.89 26.06 7.59
N LEU A 234 2.74 25.71 6.99
CA LEU A 234 1.52 26.52 7.04
C LEU A 234 0.81 26.33 8.40
N PRO A 235 0.66 27.39 9.23
CA PRO A 235 -0.08 27.28 10.48
C PRO A 235 -1.59 27.11 10.22
N PRO A 236 -2.32 26.33 11.04
CA PRO A 236 -3.74 26.12 10.87
C PRO A 236 -4.57 27.28 11.46
N ALA A 237 -4.59 28.44 10.79
CA ALA A 237 -5.70 29.40 10.78
C ALA A 237 -5.34 30.68 9.98
N ASP A 238 -5.96 30.85 8.80
CA ASP A 238 -6.51 32.13 8.34
C ASP A 238 -7.41 31.91 7.10
N SER A 239 -8.47 31.13 7.29
CA SER A 239 -9.55 30.95 6.29
C SER A 239 -10.93 30.98 6.95
N ALA A 240 -11.05 31.77 8.02
CA ALA A 240 -12.31 32.01 8.75
C ALA A 240 -12.74 33.50 8.73
N ALA A 241 -12.06 34.34 7.94
CA ALA A 241 -12.26 35.79 7.89
C ALA A 241 -12.35 36.35 6.46
N ALA A 242 -13.01 35.63 5.53
CA ALA A 242 -13.19 36.10 4.15
C ALA A 242 -14.55 35.73 3.50
N THR A 243 -15.60 35.41 4.28
CA THR A 243 -16.96 35.22 3.72
C THR A 243 -18.06 35.77 4.63
N SER A 244 -17.94 37.04 4.99
CA SER A 244 -19.06 37.84 5.52
C SER A 244 -19.20 39.15 4.74
N GLN A 245 -19.34 39.04 3.42
CA GLN A 245 -20.00 40.09 2.64
C GLN A 245 -21.48 39.73 2.52
N VAL A 246 -22.25 40.47 3.33
CA VAL A 246 -23.71 40.51 3.32
C VAL A 246 -24.20 40.81 1.90
N LEU A 247 -25.08 39.97 1.37
CA LEU A 247 -26.01 40.42 0.34
C LEU A 247 -27.02 41.35 1.02
N ASP A 248 -26.99 42.63 0.64
CA ASP A 248 -28.15 43.51 0.79
C ASP A 248 -28.34 44.26 -0.54
N GLU A 249 -29.57 44.25 -1.03
CA GLU A 249 -29.98 44.93 -2.27
C GLU A 249 -30.33 46.41 -1.99
N PRO A 250 -30.49 47.26 -3.03
CA PRO A 250 -30.09 48.66 -2.91
C PRO A 250 -31.20 49.63 -2.51
N GLN A 251 -30.86 50.65 -1.72
CA GLN A 251 -31.58 51.93 -1.74
C GLN A 251 -30.68 53.17 -1.86
N GLU A 252 -30.88 53.85 -2.98
CA GLU A 252 -31.13 55.29 -3.09
C GLU A 252 -30.19 56.32 -2.44
N LYS A 253 -29.35 56.88 -3.31
CA LYS A 253 -29.35 58.31 -3.69
C LYS A 253 -29.24 59.40 -2.60
N HIS A 254 -28.12 60.11 -2.77
CA HIS A 254 -27.88 61.56 -2.62
C HIS A 254 -27.14 62.06 -1.37
N PRO A 255 -26.32 63.13 -1.52
CA PRO A 255 -25.25 63.48 -0.59
C PRO A 255 -25.59 64.77 0.19
N VAL A 256 -24.55 65.44 0.75
CA VAL A 256 -24.41 66.91 1.02
C VAL A 256 -24.03 67.25 2.48
N VAL A 257 -22.78 67.76 2.68
CA VAL A 257 -22.37 68.83 3.64
C VAL A 257 -22.34 68.49 5.16
N THR A 258 -21.52 69.08 6.06
CA THR A 258 -20.21 69.80 6.05
C THR A 258 -19.81 70.11 7.51
N ALA A 259 -18.51 70.09 7.84
CA ALA A 259 -17.87 70.65 9.06
C ALA A 259 -18.26 70.01 10.44
N ALA A 260 -17.52 70.20 11.54
CA ALA A 260 -16.35 71.06 11.80
C ALA A 260 -15.34 70.43 12.80
N GLN A 261 -14.08 70.88 12.73
CA GLN A 261 -13.06 70.90 13.81
C GLN A 261 -13.35 72.05 14.80
N PRO A 262 -12.59 72.30 15.92
CA PRO A 262 -11.26 71.78 16.33
C PRO A 262 -11.32 71.07 17.72
N ASP A 263 -10.28 70.86 18.56
CA ASP A 263 -8.85 71.25 18.64
C ASP A 263 -8.08 70.14 19.41
N GLY A 264 -6.77 70.15 19.72
CA GLY A 264 -5.67 71.11 19.45
C GLY A 264 -4.36 70.67 20.15
N ASN A 265 -3.20 71.06 19.59
CA ASN A 265 -1.80 70.75 20.03
C ASN A 265 -1.40 69.24 20.09
N GLY A 266 -0.23 68.80 19.63
CA GLY A 266 0.98 69.52 19.16
C GLY A 266 2.22 68.91 19.83
N THR A 267 3.13 68.24 19.13
CA THR A 267 4.31 68.88 18.48
C THR A 267 4.96 67.89 17.50
N ARG A 268 5.68 68.41 16.49
CA ARG A 268 6.05 67.72 15.24
C ARG A 268 7.45 68.10 14.75
N VAL A 269 8.25 67.12 14.30
CA VAL A 269 9.36 67.29 13.34
C VAL A 269 9.43 65.96 12.53
N HIS A 270 8.94 65.85 11.28
CA HIS A 270 9.57 66.20 9.98
C HIS A 270 10.98 65.59 9.78
N LEU A 271 11.43 65.13 8.60
CA LEU A 271 10.88 64.70 7.29
C LEU A 271 12.13 64.13 6.53
N LEU A 272 12.10 63.05 5.75
CA LEU A 272 11.78 63.05 4.31
C LEU A 272 11.80 61.62 3.73
N GLU A 273 10.87 61.35 2.82
CA GLU A 273 10.93 60.25 1.86
C GLU A 273 11.97 60.53 0.77
N GLN A 274 12.56 59.48 0.18
CA GLN A 274 12.59 59.28 -1.29
C GLN A 274 13.20 57.91 -1.70
N ARG A 275 12.38 57.12 -2.39
CA ARG A 275 12.74 56.15 -3.45
C ARG A 275 12.37 56.82 -4.80
N PRO A 276 12.82 56.39 -6.01
CA PRO A 276 13.04 54.98 -6.40
C PRO A 276 14.23 54.64 -7.35
N ASP A 277 14.67 53.37 -7.24
CA ASP A 277 15.03 52.40 -8.31
C ASP A 277 16.20 52.73 -9.32
N PRO A 278 16.52 51.88 -10.33
CA PRO A 278 17.77 51.10 -10.32
C PRO A 278 18.64 51.27 -11.59
N VAL A 279 19.72 50.47 -11.76
CA VAL A 279 20.21 49.81 -13.02
C VAL A 279 21.74 49.52 -13.03
N ALA A 280 22.10 48.36 -13.62
CA ALA A 280 23.39 47.95 -14.24
C ALA A 280 24.70 47.76 -13.43
N ALA A 281 25.16 46.50 -13.41
CA ALA A 281 26.56 46.11 -13.67
C ALA A 281 26.81 46.08 -15.21
N PRO A 282 28.03 45.85 -15.79
CA PRO A 282 29.25 45.26 -15.20
C PRO A 282 30.63 45.84 -15.66
N GLN A 283 31.73 45.34 -15.07
CA GLN A 283 33.07 45.06 -15.65
C GLN A 283 34.00 44.59 -14.51
N GLN A 284 34.62 43.40 -14.54
CA GLN A 284 35.86 43.04 -15.26
C GLN A 284 37.07 43.94 -14.99
N LEU A 285 38.08 43.38 -14.30
CA LEU A 285 39.47 43.83 -14.36
C LEU A 285 40.40 42.62 -14.13
N GLU A 286 41.38 42.48 -15.01
CA GLU A 286 42.40 41.44 -15.04
C GLU A 286 43.55 41.80 -14.08
N HIS A 287 44.27 40.82 -13.52
CA HIS A 287 45.68 41.01 -13.16
C HIS A 287 46.49 39.72 -13.33
N GLU A 288 47.59 39.88 -14.06
CA GLU A 288 48.56 38.89 -14.51
C GLU A 288 49.81 38.98 -13.61
N SER A 289 50.46 37.85 -13.27
CA SER A 289 51.91 37.76 -12.99
C SER A 289 52.37 36.33 -12.64
N THR A 290 53.23 35.77 -13.48
CA THR A 290 54.14 34.65 -13.15
C THR A 290 55.48 35.23 -12.66
N PRO A 291 56.32 34.48 -11.90
CA PRO A 291 57.61 34.11 -12.53
C PRO A 291 58.25 32.77 -12.09
N THR A 292 58.79 32.08 -13.10
CA THR A 292 60.16 31.50 -13.18
C THR A 292 60.62 30.32 -12.29
N LEU A 293 61.01 29.23 -12.97
CA LEU A 293 61.80 28.07 -12.50
C LEU A 293 63.32 28.32 -12.55
N PRO A 294 64.14 27.39 -12.01
CA PRO A 294 65.11 26.72 -12.89
C PRO A 294 65.22 25.18 -12.71
N ASP A 295 65.45 24.50 -13.84
CA ASP A 295 66.42 23.41 -14.17
C ASP A 295 67.23 22.71 -13.04
N GLU A 296 67.71 21.46 -13.17
CA GLU A 296 67.70 20.45 -14.26
C GLU A 296 68.07 19.06 -13.66
N THR A 297 67.61 17.95 -14.26
CA THR A 297 68.47 16.84 -14.76
C THR A 297 67.62 15.69 -15.33
N ALA A 298 68.11 15.07 -16.41
CA ALA A 298 67.33 14.18 -17.28
C ALA A 298 67.87 12.74 -17.34
N LEU A 299 67.07 11.84 -17.94
CA LEU A 299 67.42 10.61 -18.70
C LEU A 299 66.09 10.12 -19.34
N THR A 300 65.70 10.42 -20.60
CA THR A 300 66.13 9.83 -21.90
C THR A 300 66.04 8.29 -21.93
N SER A 301 65.37 7.58 -22.86
CA SER A 301 65.09 7.80 -24.31
C SER A 301 63.82 6.99 -24.74
N THR A 302 62.88 7.54 -25.53
CA THR A 302 62.68 7.36 -27.01
C THR A 302 62.75 5.91 -27.52
N ASP A 303 61.85 5.44 -28.40
CA ASP A 303 61.70 5.96 -29.77
C ASP A 303 60.31 5.84 -30.45
N SER A 304 60.17 6.49 -31.61
CA SER A 304 58.91 6.78 -32.32
C SER A 304 58.68 5.95 -33.59
N ALA A 305 57.44 5.94 -34.10
CA ALA A 305 57.05 6.44 -35.45
C ALA A 305 55.82 5.71 -36.06
N SER A 306 54.92 6.49 -36.65
CA SER A 306 53.90 6.04 -37.62
C SER A 306 54.24 6.61 -39.01
N PRO A 307 53.83 5.94 -40.10
CA PRO A 307 53.01 6.63 -41.10
C PRO A 307 51.88 5.77 -41.72
N SER A 308 50.98 6.43 -42.46
CA SER A 308 49.89 5.85 -43.27
C SER A 308 50.10 6.20 -44.77
N PRO A 309 49.17 6.00 -45.73
CA PRO A 309 48.05 5.04 -45.91
C PRO A 309 48.08 4.33 -47.30
N GLY A 310 47.11 3.45 -47.65
CA GLY A 310 46.99 2.96 -49.04
C GLY A 310 45.82 2.02 -49.44
N GLN A 311 44.88 2.56 -50.23
CA GLN A 311 44.05 1.95 -51.29
C GLN A 311 42.85 0.99 -51.02
N THR A 312 41.78 1.27 -51.78
CA THR A 312 40.50 0.54 -51.99
C THR A 312 40.47 -0.11 -53.39
N PRO A 313 39.48 -0.98 -53.70
CA PRO A 313 38.43 -0.56 -54.65
C PRO A 313 36.98 -1.06 -54.37
N ARG A 314 36.03 -0.45 -55.09
CA ARG A 314 34.55 -0.63 -55.11
C ARG A 314 34.11 -1.29 -56.45
N PRO A 315 32.85 -1.77 -56.68
CA PRO A 315 31.64 -0.94 -56.99
C PRO A 315 30.35 -1.44 -56.26
N ALA A 316 29.23 -0.73 -56.01
CA ALA A 316 28.35 0.22 -56.75
C ALA A 316 27.38 -0.46 -57.77
N ALA A 317 26.12 -0.05 -58.01
CA ALA A 317 25.09 0.77 -57.31
C ALA A 317 23.69 0.59 -57.99
N GLU A 318 22.63 1.20 -57.42
CA GLU A 318 21.18 1.33 -57.77
C GLU A 318 20.81 1.78 -59.23
N PRO A 319 19.54 2.15 -59.66
CA PRO A 319 18.23 2.32 -58.97
C PRO A 319 16.91 1.89 -59.74
N HIS A 320 15.74 2.05 -59.08
CA HIS A 320 14.46 2.69 -59.56
C HIS A 320 13.09 2.06 -59.14
N HIS A 321 12.14 2.95 -58.83
CA HIS A 321 10.69 2.79 -58.55
C HIS A 321 9.83 2.79 -59.86
N PRO A 322 8.46 2.84 -59.85
CA PRO A 322 7.41 2.20 -59.03
C PRO A 322 6.22 1.64 -59.87
N THR A 323 5.30 0.80 -59.31
CA THR A 323 3.83 0.86 -59.58
C THR A 323 3.00 -0.20 -58.80
N ALA A 324 1.76 0.15 -58.47
CA ALA A 324 0.61 -0.78 -58.32
C ALA A 324 -0.28 -0.62 -59.59
N PRO A 325 -1.23 -1.53 -59.98
CA PRO A 325 -2.35 -1.98 -59.12
C PRO A 325 -3.00 -3.37 -59.46
N THR A 326 -4.14 -3.65 -58.78
CA THR A 326 -5.32 -4.45 -59.24
C THR A 326 -5.21 -5.91 -59.75
N SER A 327 -5.84 -6.85 -59.01
CA SER A 327 -6.86 -7.84 -59.47
C SER A 327 -7.34 -8.58 -58.20
N ALA A 328 -8.60 -8.60 -57.77
CA ALA A 328 -9.87 -8.97 -58.41
C ALA A 328 -10.01 -10.49 -58.67
N ASN A 329 -11.14 -11.04 -58.20
CA ASN A 329 -11.71 -12.39 -58.38
C ASN A 329 -11.01 -13.58 -57.68
N ASP A 330 -11.72 -14.66 -57.30
CA ASP A 330 -13.11 -14.84 -56.81
C ASP A 330 -13.21 -16.26 -56.18
N THR A 331 -14.36 -16.61 -55.62
CA THR A 331 -14.83 -17.98 -55.30
C THR A 331 -14.46 -19.04 -56.35
N SER A 332 -14.22 -20.32 -56.05
CA SER A 332 -15.12 -21.21 -55.30
C SER A 332 -14.52 -22.61 -54.98
N LEU A 333 -15.38 -23.50 -54.48
CA LEU A 333 -15.16 -24.85 -53.94
C LEU A 333 -14.54 -25.90 -54.90
N GLY A 334 -13.85 -26.89 -54.31
CA GLY A 334 -13.45 -28.15 -54.96
C GLY A 334 -13.05 -29.20 -53.90
N ASP A 335 -13.61 -30.40 -53.99
CA ASP A 335 -13.66 -31.41 -52.90
C ASP A 335 -12.77 -32.65 -53.21
N VAL A 336 -12.38 -33.41 -52.16
CA VAL A 336 -12.12 -34.89 -52.19
C VAL A 336 -10.88 -35.44 -52.97
N PRO A 337 -10.21 -36.58 -52.61
CA PRO A 337 -10.08 -37.32 -51.32
C PRO A 337 -8.74 -38.11 -51.03
N ILE A 338 -8.71 -38.88 -49.90
CA ILE A 338 -7.87 -40.07 -49.47
C ILE A 338 -6.32 -39.96 -49.39
N PRO A 339 -5.59 -40.90 -48.70
CA PRO A 339 -6.01 -41.90 -47.69
C PRO A 339 -5.18 -41.89 -46.36
N ALA A 340 -5.54 -42.76 -45.43
CA ALA A 340 -4.77 -43.08 -44.22
C ALA A 340 -3.97 -44.38 -44.38
N ASP A 341 -2.81 -44.48 -43.70
CA ASP A 341 -2.36 -45.73 -43.08
C ASP A 341 -1.36 -45.47 -41.92
N ALA A 342 -1.21 -46.44 -41.02
CA ALA A 342 -0.42 -46.38 -39.77
C ALA A 342 0.96 -47.11 -39.96
N PRO A 343 1.80 -47.47 -38.93
CA PRO A 343 1.60 -47.50 -37.48
C PRO A 343 2.75 -46.95 -36.60
N ALA A 344 2.58 -47.04 -35.27
CA ALA A 344 3.54 -46.65 -34.23
C ALA A 344 4.43 -47.82 -33.74
N PRO A 345 5.48 -47.54 -32.94
CA PRO A 345 6.05 -48.51 -31.99
C PRO A 345 5.95 -48.07 -30.52
N ALA A 346 5.95 -49.06 -29.62
CA ALA A 346 5.83 -48.93 -28.16
C ALA A 346 7.21 -48.97 -27.44
N PRO A 347 7.31 -48.64 -26.13
CA PRO A 347 8.60 -48.43 -25.45
C PRO A 347 9.24 -49.69 -24.86
N THR A 348 10.57 -49.67 -24.73
CA THR A 348 11.39 -50.77 -24.19
C THR A 348 11.53 -50.72 -22.66
N ARG A 349 11.35 -51.88 -22.00
CA ARG A 349 11.61 -52.11 -20.56
C ARG A 349 13.07 -52.49 -20.30
N LEU A 350 13.55 -52.22 -19.08
CA LEU A 350 14.57 -53.02 -18.40
C LEU A 350 14.16 -53.33 -16.95
N LEU A 351 14.57 -54.51 -16.47
CA LEU A 351 14.30 -55.15 -15.17
C LEU A 351 15.62 -55.14 -14.34
N CYS A 352 15.75 -55.43 -13.03
CA CYS A 352 14.83 -55.93 -11.99
C CYS A 352 15.42 -55.74 -10.56
N ALA A 353 14.59 -56.09 -9.55
CA ALA A 353 14.91 -56.64 -8.22
C ALA A 353 15.29 -55.72 -7.03
N GLY A 354 14.53 -55.89 -5.92
CA GLY A 354 14.79 -55.33 -4.59
C GLY A 354 13.54 -55.34 -3.69
N ASN A 355 13.23 -56.46 -3.03
CA ASN A 355 12.04 -56.62 -2.16
C ASN A 355 12.18 -55.86 -0.81
N GLN A 356 11.10 -55.22 -0.33
CA GLN A 356 10.56 -55.39 1.04
C GLN A 356 9.27 -54.60 1.29
N GLU A 357 8.33 -55.21 2.02
CA GLU A 357 7.09 -54.65 2.57
C GLU A 357 7.15 -54.89 4.10
N PRO A 358 6.80 -53.92 4.98
CA PRO A 358 5.54 -53.98 5.78
C PRO A 358 5.04 -52.58 6.27
N PRO A 359 4.12 -52.45 7.25
CA PRO A 359 2.71 -52.87 7.24
C PRO A 359 1.73 -51.73 7.62
N VAL A 360 0.41 -51.99 7.52
CA VAL A 360 -0.67 -51.09 7.96
C VAL A 360 -1.07 -51.34 9.43
N PRO A 361 -1.29 -50.31 10.28
CA PRO A 361 -1.90 -50.47 11.61
C PRO A 361 -3.42 -50.21 11.62
N SER A 362 -4.12 -50.91 12.53
CA SER A 362 -5.58 -51.08 12.55
C SER A 362 -6.32 -50.13 13.50
N THR A 363 -7.59 -49.84 13.17
CA THR A 363 -8.52 -49.06 14.00
C THR A 363 -9.13 -49.86 15.17
N PRO A 364 -9.21 -49.32 16.40
CA PRO A 364 -10.07 -49.85 17.48
C PRO A 364 -11.45 -49.13 17.55
N PRO A 365 -12.48 -49.74 18.20
CA PRO A 365 -13.89 -49.37 18.01
C PRO A 365 -14.49 -48.36 19.03
N LEU A 366 -15.72 -47.93 18.74
CA LEU A 366 -16.55 -47.00 19.51
C LEU A 366 -16.83 -47.42 20.97
N LEU A 367 -17.01 -46.41 21.83
CA LEU A 367 -17.98 -46.43 22.94
C LEU A 367 -18.73 -45.09 22.99
N THR A 368 -20.03 -45.12 22.71
CA THR A 368 -20.99 -44.03 22.96
C THR A 368 -21.84 -44.34 24.21
N PRO A 369 -22.34 -43.31 24.90
CA PRO A 369 -23.56 -43.42 25.69
C PRO A 369 -24.70 -42.61 25.05
N ASP A 370 -25.81 -43.29 24.70
CA ASP A 370 -27.08 -42.67 24.32
C ASP A 370 -27.76 -41.97 25.50
N ILE A 371 -28.28 -40.75 25.29
CA ILE A 371 -29.52 -40.23 25.91
C ILE A 371 -30.26 -39.38 24.84
N PRO A 372 -31.59 -39.54 24.64
CA PRO A 372 -32.25 -39.13 23.40
C PRO A 372 -32.83 -37.72 23.37
N ALA A 373 -32.90 -37.14 22.17
CA ALA A 373 -33.72 -35.96 21.89
C ALA A 373 -35.20 -36.35 21.61
N PRO A 374 -36.19 -35.61 22.12
CA PRO A 374 -37.60 -35.85 21.80
C PRO A 374 -37.96 -35.35 20.40
N PHE A 375 -38.70 -36.17 19.66
CA PHE A 375 -39.21 -35.86 18.33
C PHE A 375 -40.28 -34.75 18.34
N THR A 376 -40.22 -33.86 17.35
CA THR A 376 -41.43 -33.43 16.63
C THR A 376 -41.18 -33.50 15.14
N THR A 377 -41.84 -34.47 14.50
CA THR A 377 -41.90 -34.66 13.05
C THR A 377 -42.70 -33.54 12.37
N SER A 378 -42.21 -33.04 11.23
CA SER A 378 -42.98 -32.95 9.97
C SER A 378 -42.11 -32.43 8.81
N THR A 379 -41.65 -33.37 7.99
CA THR A 379 -41.69 -33.37 6.49
C THR A 379 -42.61 -32.34 5.85
N ASP A 380 -42.37 -31.73 4.67
CA ASP A 380 -41.36 -31.91 3.61
C ASP A 380 -41.15 -30.55 2.89
N SER A 381 -40.00 -30.20 2.31
CA SER A 381 -39.57 -30.74 0.99
C SER A 381 -38.08 -30.47 0.71
N LEU A 382 -37.44 -31.43 0.03
CA LEU A 382 -36.03 -31.42 -0.38
C LEU A 382 -35.72 -30.43 -1.52
N GLY A 383 -34.51 -29.89 -1.55
CA GLY A 383 -34.11 -28.86 -2.53
C GLY A 383 -32.61 -28.60 -2.70
N ASP A 384 -31.76 -29.60 -2.47
CA ASP A 384 -30.30 -29.64 -2.71
C ASP A 384 -29.39 -28.81 -1.78
N ASP A 385 -28.24 -29.39 -1.40
CA ASP A 385 -27.43 -29.02 -0.23
C ASP A 385 -25.96 -28.82 -0.64
N SER A 386 -25.48 -27.57 -0.57
CA SER A 386 -24.06 -27.24 -0.55
C SER A 386 -23.80 -26.31 0.65
N SER A 387 -23.62 -26.93 1.80
CA SER A 387 -23.46 -26.28 3.10
C SER A 387 -22.09 -25.60 3.25
N ASP A 388 -22.00 -24.36 2.75
CA ASP A 388 -20.87 -23.48 3.01
C ASP A 388 -21.03 -22.85 4.41
N ASN A 389 -20.27 -23.38 5.38
CA ASN A 389 -20.55 -23.23 6.80
C ASN A 389 -20.00 -21.90 7.36
N THR A 390 -20.51 -20.79 6.83
CA THR A 390 -20.13 -19.42 7.23
C THR A 390 -20.96 -18.97 8.45
N PRO A 391 -20.34 -18.48 9.55
CA PRO A 391 -21.09 -18.03 10.72
C PRO A 391 -21.95 -16.79 10.40
N LEU A 392 -23.25 -17.00 10.29
CA LEU A 392 -24.25 -15.97 9.98
C LEU A 392 -24.48 -15.03 11.17
N LEU A 393 -23.61 -14.03 11.32
CA LEU A 393 -23.81 -12.92 12.25
C LEU A 393 -25.09 -12.14 11.87
N PRO A 394 -26.16 -12.12 12.70
CA PRO A 394 -27.36 -11.36 12.36
C PRO A 394 -27.07 -9.87 12.50
N GLY A 395 -27.20 -9.15 11.39
CA GLY A 395 -27.12 -7.70 11.31
C GLY A 395 -28.14 -7.21 10.29
N ARG A 396 -28.81 -6.09 10.58
CA ARG A 396 -29.84 -5.52 9.70
C ARG A 396 -29.22 -5.18 8.34
N SER A 397 -29.81 -5.65 7.25
CA SER A 397 -29.36 -5.28 5.90
C SER A 397 -29.33 -3.76 5.77
N ALA A 398 -28.21 -3.23 5.27
CA ALA A 398 -28.11 -1.81 4.92
C ALA A 398 -29.15 -1.46 3.85
N GLU A 399 -29.54 -0.19 3.82
CA GLU A 399 -30.53 0.35 2.89
C GLU A 399 -30.10 0.10 1.43
N GLU A 400 -31.03 -0.28 0.54
CA GLU A 400 -30.65 -0.64 -0.82
C GLU A 400 -30.14 0.58 -1.60
N PRO A 401 -28.92 0.55 -2.18
CA PRO A 401 -28.35 1.72 -2.83
C PRO A 401 -29.13 2.14 -4.07
N THR A 402 -29.35 3.45 -4.22
CA THR A 402 -30.14 4.06 -5.29
C THR A 402 -29.30 4.72 -6.40
N GLU A 403 -27.99 4.87 -6.22
CA GLU A 403 -27.11 5.58 -7.15
C GLU A 403 -26.48 4.62 -8.19
N PRO A 404 -26.54 4.91 -9.50
CA PRO A 404 -25.85 4.10 -10.51
C PRO A 404 -24.33 4.10 -10.32
N GLY A 405 -23.75 2.93 -10.08
CA GLY A 405 -22.33 2.81 -9.71
C GLY A 405 -21.88 1.39 -9.41
N LEU A 406 -20.66 1.26 -8.90
CA LEU A 406 -20.10 -0.01 -8.44
C LEU A 406 -20.19 -0.15 -6.92
N TYR A 407 -20.55 -1.34 -6.47
CA TYR A 407 -20.75 -1.67 -5.07
C TYR A 407 -19.86 -2.87 -4.69
N VAL A 408 -18.86 -2.65 -3.83
CA VAL A 408 -17.84 -3.66 -3.44
C VAL A 408 -17.72 -3.93 -1.94
N LEU A 409 -18.27 -3.07 -1.07
CA LEU A 409 -18.23 -3.22 0.40
C LEU A 409 -19.27 -4.23 0.93
N GLY A 410 -19.26 -5.44 0.39
CA GLY A 410 -20.26 -6.49 0.60
C GLY A 410 -20.35 -7.37 -0.65
N THR A 411 -21.53 -7.92 -0.92
CA THR A 411 -21.84 -8.52 -2.22
C THR A 411 -21.58 -7.56 -3.38
N VAL A 412 -20.96 -8.08 -4.44
CA VAL A 412 -20.38 -7.29 -5.54
C VAL A 412 -21.35 -7.19 -6.71
N TYR A 413 -21.70 -5.95 -7.05
CA TYR A 413 -22.51 -5.66 -8.24
C TYR A 413 -22.22 -4.27 -8.81
N ALA A 414 -22.53 -4.11 -10.09
CA ALA A 414 -22.75 -2.80 -10.69
C ALA A 414 -24.25 -2.50 -10.71
N LEU A 415 -24.67 -1.35 -10.23
CA LEU A 415 -26.02 -0.82 -10.43
C LEU A 415 -26.02 0.02 -11.70
N GLY A 416 -26.61 -0.53 -12.74
CA GLY A 416 -26.74 0.09 -14.05
C GLY A 416 -28.08 0.79 -14.24
N LEU A 417 -28.24 1.41 -15.40
CA LEU A 417 -29.53 1.87 -15.91
C LEU A 417 -29.85 1.07 -17.18
N ASP A 418 -31.09 0.60 -17.32
CA ASP A 418 -31.53 0.04 -18.59
C ASP A 418 -31.40 1.10 -19.70
N PRO A 419 -30.81 0.79 -20.86
CA PRO A 419 -30.66 1.77 -21.94
C PRO A 419 -32.01 2.25 -22.48
N ASP A 420 -33.03 1.38 -22.48
CA ASP A 420 -34.32 1.58 -23.11
C ASP A 420 -35.38 2.08 -22.10
N THR A 421 -35.47 1.47 -20.90
CA THR A 421 -36.48 1.85 -19.89
C THR A 421 -36.01 2.89 -18.87
N LYS A 422 -34.69 3.07 -18.69
CA LYS A 422 -34.05 3.86 -17.62
C LYS A 422 -34.29 3.33 -16.19
N ASP A 423 -34.81 2.12 -16.02
CA ASP A 423 -34.91 1.49 -14.70
C ASP A 423 -33.52 1.07 -14.16
N LEU A 424 -33.38 1.00 -12.84
CA LEU A 424 -32.16 0.54 -12.18
C LEU A 424 -32.02 -0.99 -12.32
N ILE A 425 -30.89 -1.46 -12.88
CA ILE A 425 -30.61 -2.89 -13.06
C ILE A 425 -29.38 -3.31 -12.26
N LYS A 426 -29.55 -4.31 -11.39
CA LYS A 426 -28.46 -4.90 -10.60
C LYS A 426 -27.72 -5.98 -11.39
N HIS A 427 -26.45 -5.72 -11.69
CA HIS A 427 -25.55 -6.65 -12.36
C HIS A 427 -24.56 -7.27 -11.38
N SER A 428 -24.85 -8.48 -10.88
CA SER A 428 -23.98 -9.23 -9.95
C SER A 428 -22.67 -9.67 -10.61
N ALA A 429 -21.59 -9.73 -9.80
CA ALA A 429 -20.32 -10.31 -10.21
C ALA A 429 -20.35 -11.84 -10.32
N VAL A 430 -21.35 -12.52 -9.77
CA VAL A 430 -21.36 -13.97 -9.54
C VAL A 430 -22.32 -14.72 -10.47
N THR A 431 -23.49 -14.14 -10.77
CA THR A 431 -24.56 -14.85 -11.49
C THR A 431 -24.60 -14.61 -13.01
N ARG A 432 -24.80 -15.73 -13.74
CA ARG A 432 -25.06 -15.87 -15.20
C ARG A 432 -23.98 -15.38 -16.19
N GLN A 433 -24.12 -15.92 -17.42
CA GLN A 433 -23.17 -15.78 -18.52
C GLN A 433 -23.00 -14.31 -18.98
N GLY A 434 -21.75 -13.90 -19.22
CA GLY A 434 -21.41 -12.65 -19.93
C GLY A 434 -21.21 -11.40 -19.06
N VAL A 435 -21.81 -11.31 -17.86
CA VAL A 435 -21.79 -10.09 -17.03
C VAL A 435 -20.65 -10.07 -15.99
N ARG A 436 -20.28 -11.24 -15.47
CA ARG A 436 -19.18 -11.42 -14.49
C ARG A 436 -17.84 -10.79 -14.91
N LYS A 437 -17.43 -10.93 -16.19
CA LYS A 437 -16.18 -10.31 -16.68
C LYS A 437 -16.25 -8.77 -16.71
N PRO A 438 -17.27 -8.13 -17.32
CA PRO A 438 -17.52 -6.69 -17.17
C PRO A 438 -17.48 -6.15 -15.74
N VAL A 439 -18.18 -6.78 -14.78
CA VAL A 439 -18.21 -6.31 -13.38
C VAL A 439 -16.83 -6.41 -12.72
N LYS A 440 -16.11 -7.53 -12.88
CA LYS A 440 -14.74 -7.69 -12.36
C LYS A 440 -13.75 -6.70 -12.97
N ALA A 441 -13.92 -6.39 -14.24
CA ALA A 441 -13.13 -5.40 -14.95
C ALA A 441 -13.39 -4.00 -14.36
N LEU A 442 -14.65 -3.59 -14.22
CA LEU A 442 -15.01 -2.34 -13.55
C LEU A 442 -14.46 -2.26 -12.13
N MET A 443 -14.56 -3.36 -11.37
CA MET A 443 -14.02 -3.48 -10.02
C MET A 443 -12.53 -3.14 -9.97
N ALA A 444 -11.72 -3.75 -10.83
CA ALA A 444 -10.28 -3.49 -10.88
C ALA A 444 -9.93 -2.01 -11.15
N LEU A 445 -10.70 -1.30 -11.98
CA LEU A 445 -10.50 0.12 -12.29
C LEU A 445 -11.08 1.08 -11.23
N ALA A 446 -12.15 0.68 -10.56
CA ALA A 446 -12.84 1.51 -9.57
C ALA A 446 -12.18 1.43 -8.20
N THR A 447 -11.54 0.31 -7.86
CA THR A 447 -10.85 0.12 -6.58
C THR A 447 -9.36 0.47 -6.61
N SER A 448 -8.79 0.73 -7.79
CA SER A 448 -7.39 1.13 -7.96
C SER A 448 -7.25 2.63 -8.20
N ASN A 449 -6.05 3.17 -7.91
CA ASN A 449 -5.69 4.57 -8.16
C ASN A 449 -5.33 4.86 -9.64
N GLY A 450 -5.87 4.07 -10.57
CA GLY A 450 -5.53 4.07 -12.00
C GLY A 450 -4.64 2.88 -12.41
N VAL A 451 -4.91 2.35 -13.60
CA VAL A 451 -4.29 1.14 -14.20
C VAL A 451 -3.66 1.52 -15.53
N THR A 452 -2.49 0.98 -15.91
CA THR A 452 -1.97 1.25 -17.26
C THR A 452 -2.83 0.56 -18.33
N PRO A 453 -2.91 1.08 -19.57
CA PRO A 453 -3.57 0.38 -20.66
C PRO A 453 -3.07 -1.06 -20.85
N THR A 454 -1.76 -1.30 -20.70
CA THR A 454 -1.17 -2.65 -20.79
C THR A 454 -1.59 -3.57 -19.63
N GLU A 455 -1.57 -3.10 -18.38
CA GLU A 455 -2.01 -3.87 -17.21
C GLU A 455 -3.49 -4.25 -17.31
N TRP A 456 -4.33 -3.30 -17.74
CA TRP A 456 -5.74 -3.52 -18.02
C TRP A 456 -5.95 -4.63 -19.06
N GLU A 457 -5.23 -4.53 -20.17
CA GLU A 457 -5.39 -5.39 -21.33
C GLU A 457 -4.82 -6.80 -21.19
N GLU A 458 -3.70 -6.95 -20.48
CA GLU A 458 -2.97 -8.21 -20.35
C GLU A 458 -3.31 -8.94 -19.04
N LYS A 459 -3.41 -8.22 -17.92
CA LYS A 459 -3.54 -8.83 -16.58
C LYS A 459 -4.95 -8.84 -16.02
N ILE A 460 -5.73 -7.79 -16.27
CA ILE A 460 -7.08 -7.67 -15.69
C ILE A 460 -8.13 -8.29 -16.62
N LEU A 461 -8.11 -7.93 -17.91
CA LEU A 461 -9.09 -8.45 -18.86
C LEU A 461 -8.80 -9.90 -19.28
N GLN A 462 -7.54 -10.24 -19.55
CA GLN A 462 -7.12 -11.56 -20.05
C GLN A 462 -7.98 -12.03 -21.26
N VAL A 463 -8.30 -11.12 -22.17
CA VAL A 463 -9.05 -11.41 -23.41
C VAL A 463 -8.37 -10.85 -24.66
N THR A 464 -8.64 -11.50 -25.79
CA THR A 464 -8.17 -11.10 -27.12
C THR A 464 -8.63 -9.67 -27.49
N PRO A 465 -7.91 -8.94 -28.36
CA PRO A 465 -8.26 -7.56 -28.73
C PRO A 465 -9.70 -7.36 -29.23
N GLN A 466 -10.26 -8.36 -29.93
CA GLN A 466 -11.66 -8.35 -30.37
C GLN A 466 -12.63 -8.40 -29.18
N ASN A 467 -12.37 -9.29 -28.22
CA ASN A 467 -13.16 -9.44 -27.01
C ASN A 467 -13.03 -8.22 -26.07
N ARG A 468 -11.92 -7.47 -26.09
CA ARG A 468 -11.76 -6.21 -25.33
C ARG A 468 -12.79 -5.17 -25.77
N ARG A 469 -13.00 -5.02 -27.09
CA ARG A 469 -14.02 -4.11 -27.64
C ARG A 469 -15.42 -4.56 -27.22
N GLN A 470 -15.71 -5.86 -27.31
CA GLN A 470 -16.99 -6.42 -26.88
C GLN A 470 -17.27 -6.17 -25.39
N LEU A 471 -16.28 -6.40 -24.52
CA LEU A 471 -16.39 -6.17 -23.08
C LEU A 471 -16.58 -4.69 -22.73
N ARG A 472 -15.89 -3.77 -23.42
CA ARG A 472 -16.11 -2.33 -23.26
C ARG A 472 -17.51 -1.91 -23.71
N THR A 473 -18.04 -2.50 -24.79
CA THR A 473 -19.44 -2.31 -25.21
C THR A 473 -20.44 -2.88 -24.22
N GLN A 474 -20.15 -4.03 -23.59
CA GLN A 474 -20.98 -4.60 -22.52
C GLN A 474 -21.02 -3.70 -21.28
N ILE A 475 -19.86 -3.22 -20.81
CA ILE A 475 -19.76 -2.24 -19.73
C ILE A 475 -20.59 -1.00 -20.05
N ARG A 476 -20.46 -0.46 -21.26
CA ARG A 476 -21.26 0.71 -21.71
C ARG A 476 -22.76 0.43 -21.69
N LYS A 477 -23.19 -0.76 -22.14
CA LYS A 477 -24.61 -1.14 -22.12
C LYS A 477 -25.15 -1.28 -20.70
N MET A 478 -24.37 -1.84 -19.78
CA MET A 478 -24.72 -1.94 -18.35
C MET A 478 -24.87 -0.56 -17.70
N MET A 479 -23.97 0.39 -18.00
CA MET A 479 -24.03 1.75 -17.44
C MET A 479 -24.92 2.71 -18.26
N GLY A 480 -26.07 2.24 -18.74
CA GLY A 480 -27.09 3.09 -19.39
C GLY A 480 -26.69 3.72 -20.73
N GLY A 481 -25.65 3.20 -21.38
CA GLY A 481 -25.10 3.74 -22.63
C GLY A 481 -23.88 4.66 -22.45
N THR A 482 -23.51 5.01 -21.22
CA THR A 482 -22.32 5.84 -20.93
C THR A 482 -21.06 4.97 -20.81
N ASP A 483 -19.90 5.49 -21.26
CA ASP A 483 -18.62 4.79 -21.09
C ASP A 483 -17.93 5.30 -19.82
N PRO A 484 -17.88 4.52 -18.73
CA PRO A 484 -17.29 4.96 -17.48
C PRO A 484 -15.76 4.84 -17.48
N ILE A 485 -15.12 4.29 -18.51
CA ILE A 485 -13.67 4.07 -18.51
C ILE A 485 -12.98 5.24 -19.23
N ARG A 486 -12.23 6.05 -18.47
CA ARG A 486 -11.53 7.24 -18.99
C ARG A 486 -10.03 7.17 -18.73
N ASN A 487 -9.26 7.93 -19.49
CA ASN A 487 -7.86 8.19 -19.17
C ASN A 487 -7.78 9.39 -18.24
N ASP A 488 -6.98 9.31 -17.18
CA ASP A 488 -6.63 10.45 -16.35
C ASP A 488 -5.48 11.29 -16.96
N ALA A 489 -5.12 12.39 -16.29
CA ALA A 489 -4.02 13.26 -16.71
C ALA A 489 -2.62 12.59 -16.72
N ARG A 490 -2.49 11.38 -16.15
CA ARG A 490 -1.26 10.58 -16.13
C ARG A 490 -1.25 9.51 -17.24
N GLY A 491 -2.31 9.42 -18.04
CA GLY A 491 -2.49 8.39 -19.07
C GLY A 491 -2.91 7.03 -18.50
N LEU A 492 -3.40 6.98 -17.25
CA LEU A 492 -3.90 5.77 -16.62
C LEU A 492 -5.41 5.64 -16.84
N LEU A 493 -5.88 4.41 -17.05
CA LEU A 493 -7.30 4.09 -17.08
C LEU A 493 -7.89 4.17 -15.67
N VAL A 494 -9.00 4.87 -15.54
CA VAL A 494 -9.79 5.02 -14.32
C VAL A 494 -11.27 4.80 -14.61
N ALA A 495 -12.02 4.30 -13.62
CA ALA A 495 -13.47 4.26 -13.67
C ALA A 495 -14.06 5.57 -13.13
N ASP A 496 -14.70 6.34 -14.02
CA ASP A 496 -15.46 7.56 -13.76
C ASP A 496 -16.95 7.20 -13.56
N MET A 497 -17.24 6.69 -12.37
CA MET A 497 -18.55 6.31 -11.87
C MET A 497 -18.54 6.36 -10.34
N PHE A 498 -19.73 6.37 -9.72
CA PHE A 498 -19.85 6.13 -8.28
C PHE A 498 -19.24 4.78 -7.91
N CYS A 499 -18.54 4.73 -6.77
CA CYS A 499 -18.01 3.50 -6.19
C CYS A 499 -18.04 3.64 -4.67
N ASP A 500 -18.70 2.72 -3.97
CA ASP A 500 -18.85 2.77 -2.51
C ASP A 500 -17.50 2.83 -1.78
N TRP A 501 -16.47 2.12 -2.28
CA TRP A 501 -15.10 2.22 -1.76
C TRP A 501 -14.43 3.58 -2.01
N LYS A 502 -14.68 4.24 -3.15
CA LYS A 502 -14.15 5.59 -3.40
C LYS A 502 -14.79 6.60 -2.47
N GLU A 503 -16.12 6.52 -2.31
CA GLU A 503 -16.88 7.40 -1.44
C GLU A 503 -16.53 7.19 0.04
N PHE A 504 -16.39 5.95 0.47
CA PHE A 504 -15.89 5.58 1.80
C PHE A 504 -14.55 6.26 2.11
N ASN A 505 -13.58 6.20 1.18
CA ASN A 505 -12.28 6.88 1.33
C ASN A 505 -12.38 8.41 1.23
N ARG A 506 -13.33 8.96 0.47
CA ARG A 506 -13.59 10.41 0.41
C ARG A 506 -14.11 10.95 1.74
N LEU A 507 -14.95 10.18 2.44
CA LEU A 507 -15.54 10.56 3.71
C LEU A 507 -14.54 10.50 4.88
N ILE A 508 -13.72 9.43 4.98
CA ILE A 508 -12.80 9.24 6.11
C ILE A 508 -11.36 9.70 5.86
N GLY A 509 -10.99 9.96 4.61
CA GLY A 509 -9.62 10.29 4.22
C GLY A 509 -8.64 9.12 4.34
N HIS A 510 -7.56 9.30 5.10
CA HIS A 510 -6.49 8.30 5.26
C HIS A 510 -6.39 7.72 6.69
N THR A 511 -7.02 8.37 7.65
CA THR A 511 -6.93 8.13 9.10
C THR A 511 -8.34 8.25 9.69
N PRO A 512 -9.06 7.13 9.89
CA PRO A 512 -10.44 7.15 10.41
C PRO A 512 -10.58 7.93 11.74
N GLU A 513 -9.53 7.92 12.57
CA GLU A 513 -9.43 8.62 13.85
C GLU A 513 -9.58 10.14 13.69
N THR A 514 -9.14 10.69 12.56
CA THR A 514 -9.21 12.13 12.25
C THR A 514 -10.52 12.57 11.60
N ALA A 515 -11.36 11.63 11.15
CA ALA A 515 -12.62 11.94 10.51
C ALA A 515 -13.67 12.41 11.54
N THR A 516 -14.64 13.23 11.10
CA THR A 516 -15.75 13.64 11.97
C THR A 516 -16.70 12.46 12.21
N THR A 517 -17.47 12.51 13.30
CA THR A 517 -18.39 11.42 13.65
C THR A 517 -19.50 11.25 12.61
N GLU A 518 -19.92 12.34 11.96
CA GLU A 518 -20.89 12.34 10.86
C GLU A 518 -20.30 11.66 9.62
N ALA A 519 -19.07 11.99 9.25
CA ALA A 519 -18.37 11.40 8.12
C ALA A 519 -18.09 9.90 8.34
N LEU A 520 -17.69 9.50 9.56
CA LEU A 520 -17.58 8.09 9.95
C LEU A 520 -18.92 7.37 9.89
N THR A 521 -20.01 8.00 10.35
CA THR A 521 -21.36 7.41 10.30
C THR A 521 -21.79 7.16 8.86
N ALA A 522 -21.63 8.14 7.98
CA ALA A 522 -21.93 8.00 6.55
C ALA A 522 -21.03 6.94 5.88
N ALA A 523 -19.74 6.88 6.21
CA ALA A 523 -18.83 5.88 5.64
C ALA A 523 -19.18 4.46 6.11
N VAL A 524 -19.49 4.27 7.39
CA VAL A 524 -19.87 2.97 7.94
C VAL A 524 -21.21 2.48 7.36
N GLN A 525 -22.15 3.38 7.03
CA GLN A 525 -23.40 3.02 6.34
C GLN A 525 -23.19 2.43 4.94
N LEU A 526 -22.05 2.70 4.28
CA LEU A 526 -21.70 2.07 2.99
C LEU A 526 -21.27 0.60 3.13
N ILE A 527 -20.95 0.15 4.35
CA ILE A 527 -20.56 -1.24 4.62
C ILE A 527 -21.83 -2.11 4.65
N ARG A 528 -21.94 -3.02 3.68
CA ARG A 528 -23.10 -3.92 3.49
C ARG A 528 -22.78 -5.37 3.89
N GLY A 529 -21.51 -5.73 3.93
CA GLY A 529 -20.99 -7.04 4.34
C GLY A 529 -19.46 -7.07 4.28
N ALA A 530 -18.87 -8.27 4.23
CA ALA A 530 -17.44 -8.41 3.98
C ALA A 530 -17.07 -7.87 2.58
N PRO A 531 -15.95 -7.14 2.41
CA PRO A 531 -15.47 -6.75 1.10
C PRO A 531 -15.31 -7.95 0.16
N PHE A 532 -15.98 -7.89 -1.00
CA PHE A 532 -16.09 -8.99 -1.96
C PHE A 532 -16.74 -10.28 -1.41
N GLU A 533 -17.77 -10.16 -0.55
CA GLU A 533 -18.45 -11.25 0.18
C GLU A 533 -18.85 -12.46 -0.69
N ASP A 534 -19.33 -12.21 -1.91
CA ASP A 534 -19.89 -13.24 -2.79
C ASP A 534 -18.91 -13.74 -3.87
N VAL A 535 -17.68 -13.24 -3.93
CA VAL A 535 -16.72 -13.62 -4.98
C VAL A 535 -15.59 -14.50 -4.43
N PRO A 536 -15.40 -15.74 -4.95
CA PRO A 536 -14.36 -16.64 -4.47
C PRO A 536 -12.94 -16.08 -4.67
N ASP A 537 -12.01 -16.48 -3.81
CA ASP A 537 -10.61 -16.03 -3.88
C ASP A 537 -9.87 -16.57 -5.12
N GLU A 538 -10.19 -17.80 -5.55
CA GLU A 538 -9.67 -18.41 -6.80
C GLU A 538 -10.08 -17.63 -8.06
N ASP A 539 -11.16 -16.85 -7.95
CA ASP A 539 -11.85 -16.22 -9.06
C ASP A 539 -11.10 -14.98 -9.59
N TYR A 540 -9.97 -14.63 -8.96
CA TYR A 540 -9.10 -13.50 -9.31
C TYR A 540 -7.63 -13.93 -9.44
N SER A 541 -7.22 -14.26 -10.66
CA SER A 541 -5.82 -14.63 -10.96
C SER A 541 -4.80 -13.48 -10.82
N TRP A 542 -5.24 -12.24 -10.52
CA TRP A 542 -4.36 -11.12 -10.18
C TRP A 542 -4.31 -10.88 -8.66
N ARG A 543 -3.22 -11.33 -8.03
CA ARG A 543 -2.97 -11.30 -6.57
C ARG A 543 -3.08 -9.91 -5.90
N SER A 544 -3.16 -8.84 -6.68
CA SER A 544 -3.49 -7.51 -6.15
C SER A 544 -4.94 -7.38 -5.65
N VAL A 545 -5.86 -8.30 -5.99
CA VAL A 545 -7.19 -8.37 -5.32
C VAL A 545 -7.04 -8.79 -3.87
N GLN A 546 -6.15 -9.71 -3.53
CA GLN A 546 -5.98 -10.16 -2.15
C GLN A 546 -5.46 -9.01 -1.27
N LEU A 547 -4.38 -8.34 -1.70
CA LEU A 547 -3.84 -7.14 -1.02
C LEU A 547 -4.88 -6.00 -0.92
N LEU A 548 -5.75 -5.88 -1.91
CA LEU A 548 -6.85 -4.91 -1.94
C LEU A 548 -7.97 -5.31 -0.95
N LYS A 549 -8.42 -6.57 -0.98
CA LYS A 549 -9.40 -7.14 -0.03
C LYS A 549 -8.92 -6.94 1.40
N ASP A 550 -7.63 -7.16 1.64
CA ASP A 550 -6.96 -6.92 2.91
C ASP A 550 -7.01 -5.43 3.33
N GLU A 551 -6.74 -4.50 2.41
CA GLU A 551 -6.86 -3.05 2.67
C GLU A 551 -8.33 -2.63 2.94
N LEU A 552 -9.30 -3.14 2.17
CA LEU A 552 -10.72 -2.87 2.38
C LEU A 552 -11.18 -3.40 3.74
N ILE A 553 -10.83 -4.65 4.08
CA ILE A 553 -11.16 -5.28 5.38
C ILE A 553 -10.56 -4.47 6.52
N ASP A 554 -9.30 -4.06 6.43
CA ASP A 554 -8.65 -3.28 7.48
C ASP A 554 -9.29 -1.89 7.65
N ARG A 555 -9.48 -1.13 6.58
CA ARG A 555 -10.06 0.23 6.68
C ARG A 555 -11.52 0.19 7.13
N CYS A 556 -12.35 -0.69 6.56
CA CYS A 556 -13.76 -0.79 6.92
C CYS A 556 -13.94 -1.25 8.38
N SER A 557 -13.18 -2.25 8.84
CA SER A 557 -13.21 -2.64 10.25
C SER A 557 -12.67 -1.56 11.18
N THR A 558 -11.67 -0.76 10.76
CA THR A 558 -11.11 0.33 11.59
C THR A 558 -12.08 1.49 11.74
N ALA A 559 -12.72 1.94 10.65
CA ALA A 559 -13.75 2.96 10.72
C ALA A 559 -14.96 2.53 11.57
N ALA A 560 -15.37 1.26 11.47
CA ALA A 560 -16.41 0.70 12.34
C ALA A 560 -15.99 0.65 13.82
N THR A 561 -14.72 0.32 14.11
CA THR A 561 -14.18 0.30 15.48
C THR A 561 -14.21 1.69 16.10
N GLU A 562 -13.65 2.68 15.40
CA GLU A 562 -13.59 4.08 15.83
C GLU A 562 -15.00 4.65 16.09
N LEU A 563 -15.94 4.43 15.15
CA LEU A 563 -17.31 4.90 15.32
C LEU A 563 -18.01 4.23 16.50
N ALA A 564 -17.86 2.91 16.67
CA ALA A 564 -18.46 2.19 17.79
C ALA A 564 -17.90 2.66 19.14
N GLN A 565 -16.59 2.93 19.23
CA GLN A 565 -15.96 3.50 20.43
C GLN A 565 -16.50 4.90 20.76
N ARG A 566 -16.65 5.77 19.77
CA ARG A 566 -17.26 7.10 19.96
C ARG A 566 -18.71 7.02 20.43
N GLN A 567 -19.51 6.14 19.82
CA GLN A 567 -20.90 5.91 20.22
C GLN A 567 -21.00 5.35 21.64
N GLN A 568 -20.11 4.43 22.01
CA GLN A 568 -20.03 3.87 23.36
C GLN A 568 -19.66 4.95 24.39
N ALA A 569 -18.67 5.80 24.08
CA ALA A 569 -18.27 6.92 24.94
C ALA A 569 -19.37 7.98 25.10
N ALA A 570 -20.23 8.15 24.08
CA ALA A 570 -21.42 9.00 24.13
C ALA A 570 -22.64 8.35 24.81
N GLY A 571 -22.51 7.12 25.35
CA GLY A 571 -23.61 6.37 25.99
C GLY A 571 -24.63 5.77 25.02
N ALA A 572 -24.40 5.84 23.71
CA ALA A 572 -25.27 5.30 22.67
C ALA A 572 -25.04 3.79 22.47
N HIS A 573 -25.19 3.01 23.54
CA HIS A 573 -24.83 1.58 23.59
C HIS A 573 -25.49 0.73 22.50
N GLU A 574 -26.76 0.94 22.17
CA GLU A 574 -27.42 0.19 21.10
C GLU A 574 -26.77 0.46 19.73
N ALA A 575 -26.48 1.73 19.42
CA ALA A 575 -25.79 2.09 18.18
C ALA A 575 -24.36 1.50 18.14
N ALA A 576 -23.61 1.65 19.24
CA ALA A 576 -22.26 1.10 19.39
C ALA A 576 -22.24 -0.42 19.17
N TYR A 577 -23.23 -1.14 19.73
CA TYR A 577 -23.39 -2.57 19.50
C TYR A 577 -23.66 -2.89 18.03
N GLN A 578 -24.60 -2.21 17.36
CA GLN A 578 -24.91 -2.46 15.95
C GLN A 578 -23.72 -2.15 15.03
N THR A 579 -23.01 -1.04 15.27
CA THR A 579 -21.81 -0.68 14.50
C THR A 579 -20.67 -1.67 14.76
N ALA A 580 -20.46 -2.12 15.99
CA ALA A 580 -19.46 -3.16 16.29
C ALA A 580 -19.80 -4.49 15.59
N ARG A 581 -21.08 -4.90 15.57
CA ARG A 581 -21.57 -6.07 14.83
C ARG A 581 -21.33 -5.98 13.33
N LEU A 582 -21.52 -4.80 12.73
CA LEU A 582 -21.22 -4.56 11.32
C LEU A 582 -19.72 -4.68 11.03
N GLY A 583 -18.87 -4.13 11.91
CA GLY A 583 -17.42 -4.30 11.84
C GLY A 583 -16.99 -5.78 11.95
N LEU A 584 -17.64 -6.56 12.81
CA LEU A 584 -17.37 -8.00 12.97
C LEU A 584 -17.77 -8.82 11.74
N ARG A 585 -18.78 -8.40 10.98
CA ARG A 585 -19.10 -8.99 9.67
C ARG A 585 -18.03 -8.72 8.61
N VAL A 586 -17.31 -7.59 8.71
CA VAL A 586 -16.13 -7.31 7.88
C VAL A 586 -14.92 -8.13 8.32
N TYR A 587 -14.68 -8.23 9.63
CA TYR A 587 -13.52 -8.94 10.18
C TYR A 587 -13.79 -9.53 11.57
N ALA A 588 -14.22 -10.79 11.59
CA ALA A 588 -14.62 -11.48 12.82
C ALA A 588 -13.45 -11.78 13.79
N GLN A 589 -12.19 -11.67 13.35
CA GLN A 589 -11.00 -11.92 14.19
C GLN A 589 -10.56 -10.70 15.02
N ARG A 590 -11.30 -9.57 14.99
CA ARG A 590 -10.92 -8.33 15.67
C ARG A 590 -11.40 -8.27 17.13
N GLU A 591 -10.50 -8.51 18.07
CA GLU A 591 -10.83 -8.49 19.51
C GLU A 591 -11.32 -7.12 20.03
N ASP A 592 -10.84 -6.00 19.48
CA ASP A 592 -11.30 -4.65 19.84
C ASP A 592 -12.80 -4.44 19.57
N LEU A 593 -13.30 -4.89 18.41
CA LEU A 593 -14.72 -4.88 18.08
C LEU A 593 -15.54 -5.80 18.99
N TRP A 594 -15.02 -6.98 19.35
CA TRP A 594 -15.68 -7.86 20.32
C TRP A 594 -15.80 -7.23 21.70
N LEU A 595 -14.81 -6.43 22.14
CA LEU A 595 -14.86 -5.69 23.40
C LEU A 595 -15.92 -4.59 23.37
N VAL A 596 -15.96 -3.76 22.33
CA VAL A 596 -17.00 -2.72 22.20
C VAL A 596 -18.40 -3.35 22.12
N ALA A 597 -18.55 -4.46 21.38
CA ALA A 597 -19.80 -5.21 21.36
C ALA A 597 -20.16 -5.76 22.75
N ALA A 598 -19.24 -6.43 23.45
CA ALA A 598 -19.47 -7.03 24.77
C ALA A 598 -19.83 -6.00 25.85
N ASN A 599 -19.25 -4.80 25.77
CA ASN A 599 -19.50 -3.69 26.68
C ASN A 599 -20.75 -2.87 26.33
N SER A 600 -21.35 -3.10 25.15
CA SER A 600 -22.54 -2.40 24.66
C SER A 600 -23.77 -3.31 24.46
N VAL A 601 -23.62 -4.63 24.65
CA VAL A 601 -24.66 -5.63 24.38
C VAL A 601 -25.74 -5.64 25.47
N THR A 602 -27.00 -5.70 25.03
CA THR A 602 -28.16 -5.94 25.90
C THR A 602 -28.27 -7.42 26.29
N ASP A 603 -28.88 -7.74 27.42
CA ASP A 603 -28.94 -9.13 27.91
C ASP A 603 -29.64 -10.10 26.95
N THR A 604 -30.62 -9.60 26.17
CA THR A 604 -31.27 -10.35 25.09
C THR A 604 -30.28 -10.84 24.03
N ASN A 605 -29.32 -9.99 23.65
CA ASN A 605 -28.35 -10.27 22.57
C ASN A 605 -27.06 -10.93 23.09
N ARG A 606 -26.78 -10.85 24.41
CA ARG A 606 -25.55 -11.34 25.05
C ARG A 606 -25.28 -12.82 24.75
N LYS A 607 -26.31 -13.67 24.70
CA LYS A 607 -26.17 -15.11 24.38
C LYS A 607 -25.71 -15.35 22.93
N ALA A 608 -26.28 -14.61 21.97
CA ALA A 608 -25.88 -14.69 20.56
C ALA A 608 -24.44 -14.21 20.38
N LEU A 609 -24.08 -13.06 20.98
CA LEU A 609 -22.71 -12.54 20.93
C LEU A 609 -21.67 -13.54 21.48
N ILE A 610 -21.97 -14.21 22.60
CA ILE A 610 -21.12 -15.27 23.18
C ILE A 610 -20.97 -16.45 22.21
N TRP A 611 -22.07 -16.89 21.58
CA TRP A 611 -22.06 -17.99 20.63
C TRP A 611 -21.20 -17.63 19.40
N ASP A 612 -21.39 -16.45 18.84
CA ASP A 612 -20.61 -15.96 17.70
C ASP A 612 -19.12 -15.83 18.04
N LEU A 613 -18.78 -15.28 19.22
CA LEU A 613 -17.39 -15.14 19.68
C LEU A 613 -16.70 -16.52 19.82
N LYS A 614 -17.41 -17.55 20.32
CA LYS A 614 -16.86 -18.92 20.42
C LYS A 614 -16.49 -19.52 19.06
N HIS A 615 -17.20 -19.17 18.00
CA HIS A 615 -16.95 -19.66 16.64
C HIS A 615 -15.88 -18.83 15.93
N ALA A 616 -15.87 -17.51 16.14
CA ALA A 616 -14.90 -16.61 15.53
C ALA A 616 -13.51 -16.73 16.18
N ILE A 617 -13.42 -16.60 17.51
CA ILE A 617 -12.17 -16.58 18.27
C ILE A 617 -12.27 -17.55 19.46
N PRO A 618 -11.96 -18.85 19.26
CA PRO A 618 -12.08 -19.86 20.32
C PRO A 618 -11.17 -19.61 21.54
N VAL A 619 -10.04 -18.93 21.34
CA VAL A 619 -9.04 -18.59 22.35
C VAL A 619 -8.65 -17.11 22.20
N PRO A 620 -9.44 -16.16 22.71
CA PRO A 620 -9.10 -14.74 22.62
C PRO A 620 -7.94 -14.40 23.55
N THR A 621 -7.09 -13.47 23.13
CA THR A 621 -5.95 -12.99 23.91
C THR A 621 -6.40 -12.09 25.06
N HIS A 622 -7.40 -11.23 24.82
CA HIS A 622 -7.86 -10.24 25.78
C HIS A 622 -8.51 -10.88 27.02
N PRO A 623 -8.15 -10.46 28.25
CA PRO A 623 -8.63 -11.08 29.48
C PRO A 623 -10.15 -10.98 29.65
N GLU A 624 -10.77 -9.86 29.26
CA GLU A 624 -12.22 -9.66 29.38
C GLU A 624 -13.03 -10.64 28.50
N LEU A 625 -12.58 -10.86 27.25
CA LEU A 625 -13.23 -11.84 26.35
C LEU A 625 -13.07 -13.26 26.90
N ARG A 626 -11.89 -13.60 27.47
CA ARG A 626 -11.70 -14.89 28.16
C ARG A 626 -12.61 -15.05 29.37
N GLN A 627 -12.81 -14.01 30.18
CA GLN A 627 -13.74 -14.04 31.31
C GLN A 627 -15.20 -14.20 30.85
N LEU A 628 -15.61 -13.48 29.81
CA LEU A 628 -16.95 -13.58 29.22
C LEU A 628 -17.23 -14.99 28.65
N LEU A 629 -16.24 -15.60 27.98
CA LEU A 629 -16.32 -16.99 27.55
C LEU A 629 -16.36 -17.98 28.72
N ALA A 630 -15.56 -17.77 29.77
CA ALA A 630 -15.53 -18.64 30.95
C ALA A 630 -16.84 -18.59 31.75
N ALA A 631 -17.38 -17.39 32.01
CA ALA A 631 -18.67 -17.22 32.69
C ALA A 631 -19.80 -17.95 31.94
N SER A 632 -19.78 -17.92 30.60
CA SER A 632 -20.74 -18.64 29.75
C SER A 632 -20.59 -20.17 29.70
N ARG A 633 -19.61 -20.74 30.41
CA ARG A 633 -19.46 -22.19 30.60
C ARG A 633 -19.85 -22.64 32.02
N ALA A 634 -20.08 -21.69 32.93
CA ALA A 634 -20.45 -21.93 34.32
C ALA A 634 -21.95 -21.68 34.60
N SER A 635 -22.68 -21.14 33.61
CA SER A 635 -24.13 -20.95 33.58
C SER A 635 -24.75 -21.72 32.43
#